data_AF-A0A7W1DC61-F1
#
_entry.id   AF-A0A7W1DC61-F1
#
_cell.length_a   1.000
_cell.length_b   1.000
_cell.length_c   1.000
_cell.angle_alpha   90.00
_cell.angle_beta   90.00
_cell.angle_gamma   90.00
#
_symmetry.space_group_name_H-M   'P 1'
#
loop_
_entity.id
_entity.type
_entity.pdbx_description
1 polymer ?
#
loop_
_entity_poly.entity_id
_entity_poly.type
_entity_poly.pdbx_seq_one_letter_code
_entity_poly.pdbx_strand_id
1 'polypeptide(L)'
;MKQTSNYSAKSIANVSFCLLIILLINLGCAGTRKPWRDYSDKPFDSQEWLAGDEIERGRMYADLVTSRKLDGKSREDVVKLLGEPYKKLTVEGREVWLYQTENRFGNDLNIFPVSFESKKGAFAGGVRGGTFSMIVDDEWVNKGG
;
A
#
# COMPACT_ATOMS: atom_id res chain seq x y z
N MET A 1 -7.96 41.06 -44.70
CA MET A 1 -6.52 41.30 -44.40
C MET A 1 -5.94 39.98 -43.88
N LYS A 2 -5.13 39.26 -44.66
CA LYS A 2 -4.56 37.97 -44.24
C LYS A 2 -3.20 38.25 -43.58
N GLN A 3 -3.12 38.19 -42.26
CA GLN A 3 -1.82 38.21 -41.56
C GLN A 3 -1.17 36.84 -41.74
N THR A 4 -0.13 36.77 -42.58
CA THR A 4 0.78 35.62 -42.64
C THR A 4 1.83 35.81 -41.56
N SER A 5 1.74 35.05 -40.47
CA SER A 5 2.76 35.10 -39.41
C SER A 5 4.06 34.47 -39.93
N ASN A 6 5.06 35.29 -40.22
CA ASN A 6 6.41 34.81 -40.57
C ASN A 6 7.18 34.49 -39.29
N TYR A 7 6.88 33.35 -38.66
CA TYR A 7 7.76 32.84 -37.62
C TYR A 7 9.03 32.30 -38.27
N SER A 8 10.18 32.82 -37.86
CA SER A 8 11.48 32.30 -38.28
C SER A 8 11.60 30.84 -37.86
N ALA A 9 12.21 29.99 -38.69
CA ALA A 9 12.52 28.60 -38.34
C ALA A 9 13.28 28.49 -37.00
N LYS A 10 14.08 29.51 -36.64
CA LYS A 10 14.75 29.62 -35.34
C LYS A 10 13.77 29.78 -34.17
N SER A 11 12.71 30.58 -34.35
CA SER A 11 11.66 30.78 -33.34
C SER A 11 10.87 29.49 -33.10
N ILE A 12 10.54 28.77 -34.17
CA ILE A 12 9.84 27.47 -34.07
C ILE A 12 10.73 26.45 -33.33
N ALA A 13 12.01 26.34 -33.69
CA ALA A 13 12.94 25.44 -33.02
C ALA A 13 13.09 25.74 -31.52
N ASN A 14 13.19 27.01 -31.14
CA ASN A 14 13.29 27.43 -29.75
C ASN A 14 12.03 27.08 -28.95
N VAL A 15 10.83 27.31 -29.51
CA VAL A 15 9.56 26.95 -28.86
C VAL A 15 9.45 25.44 -28.68
N SER A 16 9.77 24.66 -29.73
CA SER A 16 9.75 23.20 -29.65
C SER A 16 10.69 22.66 -28.58
N PHE A 17 11.91 23.20 -28.48
CA PHE A 17 12.87 22.83 -27.44
C PHE A 17 12.37 23.18 -26.03
N CYS A 18 11.76 24.37 -25.84
CA CYS A 18 11.18 24.75 -24.56
C CYS A 18 10.05 23.80 -24.14
N LEU A 19 9.16 23.43 -25.07
CA LEU A 19 8.09 22.47 -24.80
C LEU A 19 8.63 21.09 -24.45
N LEU A 20 9.70 20.65 -25.11
CA LEU A 20 10.38 19.39 -24.82
C LEU A 20 11.00 19.39 -23.40
N ILE A 21 11.65 20.48 -23.00
CA ILE A 21 12.16 20.62 -21.63
C ILE A 21 11.03 20.58 -20.61
N ILE A 22 9.94 21.32 -20.83
CA ILE A 22 8.79 21.32 -19.92
C ILE A 22 8.20 19.92 -19.80
N LEU A 23 8.08 19.18 -20.92
CA LEU A 23 7.60 17.80 -20.92
C LEU A 23 8.54 16.87 -20.13
N LEU A 24 9.86 16.99 -20.32
CA LEU A 24 10.85 16.19 -19.60
C LEU A 24 10.86 16.47 -18.10
N ILE A 25 10.67 17.73 -17.69
CA ILE A 25 10.54 18.12 -16.28
C ILE A 25 9.27 17.51 -15.67
N ASN A 26 8.13 17.59 -16.37
CA ASN A 26 6.88 17.00 -15.89
C ASN A 26 6.98 15.47 -15.76
N LEU A 27 7.66 14.80 -16.71
CA LEU A 27 7.92 13.36 -16.63
C LEU A 27 8.86 13.00 -15.46
N GLY A 28 9.88 13.82 -15.20
CA GLY A 28 10.79 13.64 -14.07
C GLY A 28 10.10 13.80 -12.71
N CYS A 29 9.15 14.73 -12.58
CA CYS A 29 8.43 14.98 -11.33
C CYS A 29 7.33 13.95 -11.02
N ALA A 30 6.81 13.25 -12.03
CA ALA A 30 5.76 12.24 -11.83
C ALA A 30 6.26 10.98 -11.09
N GLY A 31 7.57 10.68 -11.15
CA GLY A 31 8.18 9.51 -10.51
C GLY A 31 8.89 9.79 -9.18
N THR A 32 9.05 11.06 -8.79
CA THR A 32 9.68 11.41 -7.51
C THR A 32 8.65 11.44 -6.40
N ARG A 33 8.94 10.77 -5.27
CA ARG A 33 8.12 10.85 -4.05
C ARG A 33 7.78 12.31 -3.74
N LYS A 34 6.57 12.56 -3.25
CA LYS A 34 6.16 13.89 -2.78
C LYS A 34 6.98 14.22 -1.52
N PRO A 35 8.04 15.05 -1.58
CA PRO A 35 8.92 15.29 -0.43
C PRO A 35 8.20 15.98 0.74
N TRP A 36 7.03 16.56 0.49
CA TRP A 36 6.17 17.18 1.50
C TRP A 36 5.24 16.19 2.22
N ARG A 37 5.20 14.92 1.81
CA ARG A 37 4.33 13.93 2.44
C ARG A 37 5.03 13.26 3.60
N ASP A 38 4.29 13.08 4.69
CA ASP A 38 4.77 12.37 5.86
C ASP A 38 4.63 10.85 5.65
N TYR A 39 5.76 10.13 5.83
CA TYR A 39 5.85 8.68 5.71
C TYR A 39 6.21 8.01 7.04
N SER A 40 6.13 8.75 8.14
CA SER A 40 6.33 8.20 9.48
C SER A 40 5.22 7.22 9.84
N ASP A 41 5.58 6.15 10.53
CA ASP A 41 4.63 5.19 11.07
C ASP A 41 3.73 5.88 12.09
N LYS A 42 2.46 5.48 12.15
CA LYS A 42 1.47 6.01 13.11
C LYS A 42 0.57 4.89 13.65
N PRO A 43 -0.09 5.09 14.81
CA PRO A 43 -1.02 4.11 15.35
C PRO A 43 -2.16 3.80 14.37
N PHE A 44 -2.61 2.54 14.33
CA PHE A 44 -3.71 2.14 13.49
C PHE A 44 -5.03 2.73 14.00
N ASP A 45 -5.67 3.51 13.12
CA ASP A 45 -7.03 4.00 13.25
C ASP A 45 -7.87 3.53 12.06
N SER A 46 -9.05 2.97 12.34
CA SER A 46 -9.90 2.39 11.29
C SER A 46 -10.53 3.45 10.39
N GLN A 47 -10.89 4.61 10.92
CA GLN A 47 -11.50 5.68 10.11
C GLN A 47 -10.46 6.27 9.15
N GLU A 48 -9.25 6.53 9.65
CA GLU A 48 -8.13 6.99 8.83
C GLU A 48 -7.69 5.94 7.82
N TRP A 49 -7.74 4.65 8.16
CA TRP A 49 -7.43 3.57 7.23
C TRP A 49 -8.41 3.52 6.06
N LEU A 50 -9.70 3.61 6.36
CA LEU A 50 -10.79 3.60 5.37
C LEU A 50 -10.76 4.84 4.47
N ALA A 51 -10.46 6.01 5.05
CA ALA A 51 -10.37 7.27 4.31
C ALA A 51 -9.04 7.45 3.57
N GLY A 52 -8.00 6.72 3.97
CA GLY A 52 -6.64 6.84 3.45
C GLY A 52 -6.41 6.12 2.13
N ASP A 53 -5.40 6.60 1.40
CA ASP A 53 -4.82 5.91 0.24
C ASP A 53 -3.79 4.85 0.68
N GLU A 54 -3.13 4.20 -0.28
CA GLU A 54 -2.18 3.12 -0.02
C GLU A 54 -1.03 3.55 0.87
N ILE A 55 -0.60 4.82 0.77
CA ILE A 55 0.46 5.41 1.59
C ILE A 55 -0.03 5.60 3.02
N GLU A 56 -1.21 6.22 3.23
CA GLU A 56 -1.74 6.39 4.60
C GLU A 56 -1.96 5.05 5.30
N ARG A 57 -2.46 4.04 4.58
CA ARG A 57 -2.61 2.68 5.10
C ARG A 57 -1.25 2.06 5.45
N GLY A 58 -0.25 2.25 4.60
CA GLY A 58 1.11 1.79 4.85
C GLY A 58 1.74 2.35 6.12
N ARG A 59 1.42 3.60 6.48
CA ARG A 59 1.88 4.21 7.75
C ARG A 59 1.29 3.56 9.00
N MET A 60 0.12 2.94 8.88
CA MET A 60 -0.58 2.25 9.98
C MET A 60 -0.31 0.74 10.01
N TYR A 61 0.26 0.20 8.93
CA TYR A 61 0.48 -1.23 8.75
C TYR A 61 1.28 -1.86 9.89
N ALA A 62 2.38 -1.22 10.30
CA ALA A 62 3.24 -1.74 11.36
C ALA A 62 2.48 -1.90 12.69
N ASP A 63 1.68 -0.89 13.08
CA ASP A 63 0.84 -0.98 14.29
C ASP A 63 -0.26 -2.04 14.12
N LEU A 64 -0.94 -2.08 12.98
CA LEU A 64 -2.01 -3.06 12.72
C LEU A 64 -1.53 -4.51 12.91
N VAL A 65 -0.34 -4.83 12.40
CA VAL A 65 0.27 -6.16 12.51
C VAL A 65 0.75 -6.43 13.93
N THR A 66 1.54 -5.51 14.50
CA THR A 66 2.15 -5.73 15.83
C THR A 66 1.14 -5.72 16.98
N SER A 67 0.08 -4.92 16.88
CA SER A 67 -1.00 -4.88 17.87
C SER A 67 -1.98 -6.05 17.75
N ARG A 68 -1.85 -6.89 16.71
CA ARG A 68 -2.71 -8.06 16.45
C ARG A 68 -4.20 -7.72 16.45
N LYS A 69 -4.57 -6.51 16.00
CA LYS A 69 -5.95 -6.01 16.01
C LYS A 69 -6.93 -6.84 15.18
N LEU A 70 -6.47 -7.70 14.27
CA LEU A 70 -7.34 -8.55 13.44
C LEU A 70 -7.60 -9.93 14.04
N ASP A 71 -6.85 -10.34 15.05
CA ASP A 71 -6.88 -11.71 15.52
C ASP A 71 -8.23 -12.07 16.13
N GLY A 72 -8.79 -13.21 15.70
CA GLY A 72 -10.09 -13.66 16.19
C GLY A 72 -11.30 -12.98 15.56
N LYS A 73 -11.11 -11.94 14.74
CA LYS A 73 -12.23 -11.18 14.17
C LYS A 73 -13.00 -11.98 13.11
N SER A 74 -14.30 -11.71 13.02
CA SER A 74 -15.11 -12.24 11.93
C SER A 74 -14.79 -11.52 10.62
N ARG A 75 -15.28 -12.05 9.50
CA ARG A 75 -15.16 -11.42 8.19
C ARG A 75 -15.77 -10.02 8.19
N GLU A 76 -16.95 -9.90 8.79
CA GLU A 76 -17.71 -8.66 8.90
C GLU A 76 -16.95 -7.62 9.74
N ASP A 77 -16.34 -8.05 10.85
CA ASP A 77 -15.52 -7.17 11.68
C ASP A 77 -14.24 -6.71 10.96
N VAL A 78 -13.62 -7.57 10.16
CA VAL A 78 -12.46 -7.20 9.34
C VAL A 78 -12.88 -6.19 8.27
N VAL A 79 -13.98 -6.41 7.55
CA VAL A 79 -14.50 -5.44 6.57
C VAL A 79 -14.85 -4.12 7.23
N LYS A 80 -15.44 -4.15 8.43
CA LYS A 80 -15.76 -2.93 9.17
C LYS A 80 -14.51 -2.14 9.55
N LEU A 81 -13.39 -2.83 9.82
CA LEU A 81 -12.14 -2.18 10.24
C LEU A 81 -11.29 -1.70 9.06
N LEU A 82 -11.16 -2.53 8.02
CA LEU A 82 -10.20 -2.34 6.93
C LEU A 82 -10.84 -1.99 5.59
N GLY A 83 -12.17 -2.15 5.48
CA GLY A 83 -12.89 -2.08 4.23
C GLY A 83 -12.83 -3.38 3.44
N GLU A 84 -13.40 -3.34 2.23
CA GLU A 84 -13.28 -4.46 1.30
C GLU A 84 -11.83 -4.65 0.86
N PRO A 85 -11.34 -5.90 0.76
CA PRO A 85 -10.00 -6.16 0.28
C PRO A 85 -9.88 -5.89 -1.21
N TYR A 86 -8.66 -5.59 -1.65
CA TYR A 86 -8.33 -5.45 -3.07
C TYR A 86 -8.58 -6.74 -3.84
N LYS A 87 -8.26 -7.89 -3.23
CA LYS A 87 -8.48 -9.21 -3.84
C LYS A 87 -8.80 -10.26 -2.79
N LYS A 88 -9.77 -11.13 -3.09
CA LYS A 88 -10.08 -12.33 -2.31
C LYS A 88 -9.59 -13.55 -3.09
N LEU A 89 -8.92 -14.49 -2.42
CA LEU A 89 -8.42 -15.71 -3.03
C LEU A 89 -8.43 -16.87 -2.03
N THR A 90 -8.24 -18.08 -2.55
CA THR A 90 -8.16 -19.30 -1.73
C THR A 90 -6.77 -19.90 -1.86
N VAL A 91 -6.05 -20.05 -0.74
CA VAL A 91 -4.73 -20.72 -0.68
C VAL A 91 -4.87 -21.94 0.22
N GLU A 92 -4.56 -23.13 -0.28
CA GLU A 92 -4.59 -24.37 0.51
C GLU A 92 -5.93 -24.61 1.25
N GLY A 93 -7.05 -24.27 0.60
CA GLY A 93 -8.39 -24.38 1.18
C GLY A 93 -8.75 -23.32 2.22
N ARG A 94 -7.90 -22.31 2.40
CA ARG A 94 -8.13 -21.16 3.30
C ARG A 94 -8.47 -19.92 2.49
N GLU A 95 -9.43 -19.15 2.98
CA GLU A 95 -9.75 -17.84 2.42
C GLU A 95 -8.71 -16.81 2.86
N VAL A 96 -8.13 -16.11 1.90
CA VAL A 96 -7.13 -15.06 2.11
C VAL A 96 -7.57 -13.80 1.39
N TRP A 97 -7.56 -12.69 2.12
CA TRP A 97 -7.90 -11.36 1.64
C TRP A 97 -6.63 -10.54 1.53
N LEU A 98 -6.44 -9.88 0.40
CA LEU A 98 -5.27 -9.06 0.12
C LEU A 98 -5.64 -7.59 0.20
N TYR A 99 -4.95 -6.86 1.07
CA TYR A 99 -5.03 -5.41 1.17
C TYR A 99 -3.77 -4.78 0.60
N GLN A 100 -3.93 -3.68 -0.14
CA GLN A 100 -2.82 -2.98 -0.76
C GLN A 100 -2.36 -1.83 0.15
N THR A 101 -1.05 -1.78 0.36
CA THR A 101 -0.37 -0.72 1.12
C THR A 101 0.91 -0.32 0.39
N GLU A 102 1.41 0.88 0.64
CA GLU A 102 2.72 1.33 0.14
C GLU A 102 3.62 1.61 1.35
N ASN A 103 4.80 0.99 1.41
CA ASN A 103 5.72 1.26 2.51
C ASN A 103 6.44 2.60 2.29
N ARG A 104 7.08 3.09 3.36
CA ARG A 104 7.97 4.28 3.32
C ARG A 104 9.12 4.18 2.30
N PHE A 105 9.38 2.98 1.75
CA PHE A 105 10.43 2.73 0.76
C PHE A 105 9.91 2.78 -0.69
N GLY A 106 8.62 3.04 -0.92
CA GLY A 106 8.04 3.59 -2.15
C GLY A 106 8.30 2.85 -3.46
N ASN A 107 8.91 1.66 -3.40
CA ASN A 107 9.33 0.93 -4.58
C ASN A 107 8.55 -0.39 -4.75
N ASP A 108 7.85 -0.84 -3.70
CA ASP A 108 7.08 -2.08 -3.72
C ASP A 108 5.67 -1.84 -3.17
N LEU A 109 4.67 -2.20 -3.98
CA LEU A 109 3.31 -2.42 -3.49
C LEU A 109 3.36 -3.55 -2.46
N ASN A 110 3.14 -3.21 -1.19
CA ASN A 110 3.07 -4.20 -0.13
C ASN A 110 1.66 -4.76 -0.09
N ILE A 111 1.57 -6.04 -0.42
CA ILE A 111 0.35 -6.80 -0.25
C ILE A 111 0.33 -7.32 1.19
N PHE A 112 -0.72 -6.92 1.91
CA PHE A 112 -1.01 -7.37 3.26
C PHE A 112 -2.06 -8.50 3.21
N PRO A 113 -1.68 -9.76 3.45
CA PRO A 113 -2.62 -10.87 3.50
C PRO A 113 -3.29 -10.98 4.88
N VAL A 114 -4.61 -11.13 4.86
CA VAL A 114 -5.44 -11.49 6.02
C VAL A 114 -6.07 -12.85 5.74
N SER A 115 -5.75 -13.85 6.55
CA SER A 115 -6.22 -15.22 6.36
C SER A 115 -7.33 -15.55 7.36
N PHE A 116 -8.31 -16.35 6.96
CA PHE A 116 -9.39 -16.80 7.83
C PHE A 116 -9.27 -18.30 8.11
N GLU A 117 -9.04 -18.66 9.38
CA GLU A 117 -9.12 -20.05 9.83
C GLU A 117 -10.53 -20.36 10.35
N SER A 118 -11.05 -21.53 9.98
CA SER A 118 -12.44 -21.93 10.27
C SER A 118 -12.82 -21.94 11.76
N LYS A 119 -11.85 -22.00 12.67
CA LYS A 119 -12.08 -22.03 14.13
C LYS A 119 -11.47 -20.85 14.89
N LYS A 120 -10.58 -20.08 14.27
CA LYS A 120 -9.81 -19.02 14.96
C LYS A 120 -10.11 -17.60 14.44
N GLY A 121 -10.95 -17.46 13.41
CA GLY A 121 -11.26 -16.16 12.83
C GLY A 121 -10.12 -15.64 11.94
N ALA A 122 -10.09 -14.32 11.76
CA ALA A 122 -9.06 -13.64 10.99
C ALA A 122 -7.70 -13.65 11.70
N PHE A 123 -6.63 -13.60 10.92
CA PHE A 123 -5.26 -13.40 11.37
C PHE A 123 -4.50 -12.56 10.33
N ALA A 124 -3.75 -11.57 10.84
CA ALA A 124 -2.86 -10.71 10.06
C ALA A 124 -1.47 -11.35 9.95
N GLY A 125 -1.19 -12.09 8.88
CA GLY A 125 0.12 -12.70 8.68
C GLY A 125 0.14 -13.87 7.69
N GLY A 126 1.34 -14.27 7.29
CA GLY A 126 1.57 -15.33 6.32
C GLY A 126 1.17 -16.72 6.80
N VAL A 127 0.73 -17.56 5.89
CA VAL A 127 0.35 -18.96 6.14
C VAL A 127 1.60 -19.85 6.14
N ARG A 128 1.67 -20.83 7.05
CA ARG A 128 2.75 -21.82 7.11
C ARG A 128 2.75 -22.67 5.83
N GLY A 129 3.72 -22.48 4.94
CA GLY A 129 3.93 -23.36 3.77
C GLY A 129 4.22 -22.68 2.44
N GLY A 130 4.05 -21.36 2.30
CA GLY A 130 4.32 -20.68 1.02
C GLY A 130 4.49 -19.17 1.15
N THR A 131 5.74 -18.76 1.37
CA THR A 131 6.29 -17.40 1.15
C THR A 131 5.79 -16.25 2.07
N PHE A 132 6.76 -15.69 2.80
CA PHE A 132 6.75 -14.73 3.92
C PHE A 132 5.94 -15.12 5.18
N SER A 133 6.59 -15.99 5.94
CA SER A 133 6.29 -16.35 7.33
C SER A 133 6.58 -15.18 8.28
N MET A 134 5.63 -14.85 9.15
CA MET A 134 5.96 -14.53 10.54
C MET A 134 5.02 -15.32 11.45
N ILE A 135 5.38 -16.60 11.63
CA ILE A 135 5.08 -17.33 12.86
C ILE A 135 6.28 -17.03 13.77
N VAL A 136 6.14 -16.11 14.72
CA VAL A 136 6.93 -16.24 15.95
C VAL A 136 6.14 -17.21 16.80
N ASP A 137 6.29 -18.50 16.49
CA ASP A 137 6.15 -19.55 17.49
C ASP A 137 7.40 -19.37 18.35
N ASP A 138 7.37 -18.35 19.18
CA ASP A 138 7.71 -18.63 20.53
C ASP A 138 6.58 -19.56 20.92
N GLU A 139 6.94 -20.80 21.15
CA GLU A 139 6.29 -21.56 22.17
C GLU A 139 5.72 -20.59 23.27
N TRP A 140 4.79 -20.94 24.13
CA TRP A 140 5.14 -22.02 25.03
C TRP A 140 6.59 -21.93 25.59
N VAL A 141 7.24 -20.74 25.50
CA VAL A 141 8.46 -20.24 26.11
C VAL A 141 8.25 -20.59 27.55
N ASN A 142 8.72 -21.79 27.85
CA ASN A 142 8.80 -22.39 29.16
C ASN A 142 7.48 -22.29 29.97
N LYS A 143 6.59 -23.28 29.95
CA LYS A 143 6.80 -24.56 30.67
C LYS A 143 8.14 -24.71 31.40
N GLY A 144 8.56 -23.69 32.18
CA GLY A 144 9.77 -23.74 33.00
C GLY A 144 10.24 -22.37 33.49
N GLY A 145 9.68 -21.91 34.62
CA GLY A 145 10.18 -20.74 35.36
C GLY A 145 9.10 -20.07 36.18
#